data_AF-A0A7Z8Z9Y9-F1
#
_entry.id   AF-A0A7Z8Z9Y9-F1
#
_cell.length_a   1.000
_cell.length_b   1.000
_cell.length_c   1.000
_cell.angle_alpha   90.00
_cell.angle_beta   90.00
_cell.angle_gamma   90.00
#
_symmetry.space_group_name_H-M   'P 1'
#
loop_
_entity.id
_entity.type
_entity.pdbx_description
1 polymer ?
#
loop_
_entity_poly.entity_id
_entity_poly.type
_entity_poly.pdbx_seq_one_letter_code
_entity_poly.pdbx_strand_id
1 'polypeptide(L)'
;MHSISFQQNTGFHPAAMINRNQSGDQLTHDQIRAVIRAWSASLDNQDVVAALVIEEWERQGGTGLDFPTELSRRRQKLFRWLDGETEYARENIRQLTPAILAVLPLEFRRRLMPQDDALSRLASAIKECAEAKQAVMLNAPEHQKLKEVSEGITSLFRLMPEQAGVLMSMVTSMLGGM
;
A
#
# COMPACT_ATOMS: atom_id res chain seq x y z
N MET A 1 1.17 -32.53 -48.84
CA MET A 1 1.66 -31.37 -48.07
C MET A 1 1.18 -31.52 -46.64
N HIS A 2 2.08 -31.57 -45.66
CA HIS A 2 1.73 -31.66 -44.24
C HIS A 2 1.46 -30.26 -43.69
N SER A 3 0.29 -30.07 -43.07
CA SER A 3 -0.06 -28.81 -42.40
C SER A 3 0.44 -28.87 -40.95
N ILE A 4 1.35 -27.96 -40.59
CA ILE A 4 1.79 -27.76 -39.20
C ILE A 4 0.77 -26.82 -38.55
N SER A 5 -0.02 -27.33 -37.61
CA SER A 5 -0.90 -26.53 -36.76
C SER A 5 -0.09 -25.88 -35.63
N PHE A 6 0.09 -24.56 -35.67
CA PHE A 6 0.64 -23.78 -34.56
C PHE A 6 -0.45 -23.59 -33.49
N GLN A 7 -0.28 -24.19 -32.32
CA GLN A 7 -1.04 -23.82 -31.13
C GLN A 7 -0.40 -22.56 -30.52
N GLN A 8 -1.08 -21.42 -30.63
CA GLN A 8 -0.74 -20.23 -29.85
C GLN A 8 -1.26 -20.42 -28.43
N ASN A 9 -0.35 -20.69 -27.50
CA ASN A 9 -0.65 -20.65 -26.07
C ASN A 9 -0.57 -19.19 -25.59
N THR A 10 -1.66 -18.44 -25.73
CA THR A 10 -1.84 -17.13 -25.07
C THR A 10 -2.38 -17.27 -23.65
N GLY A 11 -1.90 -18.29 -22.92
CA GLY A 11 -2.09 -18.40 -21.48
C GLY A 11 -1.22 -17.37 -20.76
N PHE A 12 -1.71 -16.15 -20.61
CA PHE A 12 -1.12 -15.19 -19.68
C PHE A 12 -1.32 -15.77 -18.26
N HIS A 13 -0.30 -16.44 -17.73
CA HIS A 13 -0.25 -16.78 -16.31
C HIS A 13 0.25 -15.53 -15.58
N PRO A 14 -0.59 -14.79 -14.83
CA PRO A 14 -0.06 -13.78 -13.94
C PRO A 14 0.72 -14.51 -12.85
N ALA A 15 2.04 -14.58 -13.01
CA ALA A 15 2.91 -14.83 -11.87
C ALA A 15 2.55 -13.76 -10.83
N ALA A 16 2.18 -14.18 -9.62
CA ALA A 16 1.94 -13.26 -8.53
C ALA A 16 3.13 -12.30 -8.46
N MET A 17 2.89 -11.01 -8.74
CA MET A 17 3.92 -9.99 -8.57
C MET A 17 4.24 -9.93 -7.07
N ILE A 18 5.26 -10.67 -6.66
CA ILE A 18 5.83 -10.51 -5.33
C ILE A 18 6.47 -9.12 -5.36
N ASN A 19 5.78 -8.14 -4.78
CA ASN A 19 6.34 -6.83 -4.51
C ASN A 19 7.47 -7.03 -3.48
N ARG A 20 8.66 -7.33 -3.99
CA ARG A 20 9.89 -7.59 -3.24
C ARG A 20 10.58 -6.27 -2.94
N ASN A 21 9.85 -5.29 -2.42
CA ASN A 21 10.40 -3.99 -2.06
C ASN A 21 9.84 -3.48 -0.73
N GLN A 22 9.84 -4.34 0.29
CA GLN A 22 9.67 -3.93 1.67
C GLN A 22 10.88 -4.37 2.48
N SER A 23 11.87 -3.51 2.54
CA SER A 23 12.91 -3.53 3.58
C SER A 23 12.92 -2.14 4.17
N GLY A 24 12.28 -1.95 5.33
CA GLY A 24 12.33 -0.65 5.99
C GLY A 24 11.50 -0.46 7.26
N ASP A 25 10.32 -1.06 7.39
CA ASP A 25 9.54 -0.98 8.64
C ASP A 25 8.66 -2.23 8.76
N GLN A 26 8.85 -3.04 9.82
CA GLN A 26 7.95 -4.15 10.08
C GLN A 26 6.61 -3.55 10.47
N LEU A 27 5.52 -3.90 9.76
CA LEU A 27 4.17 -3.48 10.11
C LEU A 27 3.94 -3.74 11.60
N THR A 28 3.60 -2.69 12.33
CA THR A 28 3.42 -2.78 13.77
C THR A 28 2.15 -3.55 14.09
N HIS A 29 2.12 -4.17 15.27
CA HIS A 29 0.93 -4.84 15.78
C HIS A 29 -0.31 -3.92 15.76
N ASP A 30 -0.11 -2.65 16.09
CA ASP A 30 -1.19 -1.64 16.10
C ASP A 30 -1.70 -1.31 14.70
N GLN A 31 -0.82 -1.25 13.69
CA GLN A 31 -1.24 -1.08 12.29
C GLN A 31 -2.10 -2.26 11.82
N ILE A 32 -1.69 -3.49 12.14
CA ILE A 32 -2.46 -4.70 11.82
C ILE A 32 -3.80 -4.73 12.56
N ARG A 33 -3.81 -4.42 13.86
CA ARG A 33 -5.03 -4.29 14.66
C ARG A 33 -5.99 -3.27 14.04
N ALA A 34 -5.50 -2.06 13.74
CA ALA A 34 -6.30 -0.99 13.19
C ALA A 34 -6.91 -1.36 11.82
N VAL A 35 -6.13 -2.01 10.96
CA VAL A 35 -6.61 -2.37 9.62
C VAL A 35 -7.66 -3.48 9.66
N ILE A 36 -7.46 -4.51 10.50
CA ILE A 36 -8.44 -5.60 10.66
C ILE A 36 -9.73 -5.07 11.29
N ARG A 37 -9.64 -4.17 12.27
CA ARG A 37 -10.80 -3.51 12.87
C ARG A 37 -11.59 -2.70 11.86
N ALA A 38 -10.91 -1.91 11.04
CA ALA A 38 -11.54 -1.13 9.99
C ALA A 38 -12.25 -2.02 8.95
N TRP A 39 -11.59 -3.09 8.53
CA TRP A 39 -12.17 -4.05 7.60
C TRP A 39 -13.40 -4.73 8.19
N SER A 40 -13.32 -5.22 9.43
CA SER A 40 -14.45 -5.87 10.11
C SER A 40 -15.64 -4.93 10.28
N ALA A 41 -15.39 -3.67 10.62
CA ALA A 41 -16.43 -2.66 10.76
C ALA A 41 -17.12 -2.36 9.42
N SER A 42 -16.39 -2.36 8.31
CA SER A 42 -16.98 -2.12 6.98
C SER A 42 -17.95 -3.20 6.53
N LEU A 43 -17.77 -4.42 7.01
CA LEU A 43 -18.64 -5.57 6.70
C LEU A 43 -19.74 -5.79 7.76
N ASP A 44 -19.69 -5.05 8.87
CA ASP A 44 -20.45 -5.34 10.09
C ASP A 44 -20.36 -6.82 10.52
N ASN A 45 -19.21 -7.46 10.26
CA ASN A 45 -19.05 -8.90 10.43
C ASN A 45 -17.60 -9.31 10.66
N GLN A 46 -17.27 -9.59 11.92
CA GLN A 46 -15.94 -10.08 12.32
C GLN A 46 -15.71 -11.55 11.98
N ASP A 47 -16.77 -12.37 11.88
CA ASP A 47 -16.64 -13.80 11.59
C ASP A 47 -16.13 -14.02 10.16
N VAL A 48 -16.62 -13.24 9.19
CA VAL A 48 -16.14 -13.29 7.80
C VAL A 48 -14.65 -12.94 7.70
N VAL A 49 -14.23 -11.85 8.36
CA VAL A 49 -12.81 -11.44 8.38
C VAL A 49 -11.93 -12.50 9.02
N ALA A 50 -12.36 -13.06 10.16
CA ALA A 50 -11.61 -14.11 10.84
C ALA A 50 -11.49 -15.38 10.00
N ALA A 51 -12.58 -15.80 9.33
CA ALA A 51 -12.56 -16.95 8.42
C ALA A 51 -11.52 -16.75 7.31
N LEU A 52 -11.58 -15.62 6.59
CA LEU A 52 -10.66 -15.32 5.49
C LEU A 52 -9.19 -15.34 5.92
N VAL A 53 -8.87 -14.71 7.06
CA VAL A 53 -7.49 -14.67 7.58
C VAL A 53 -6.98 -16.06 7.95
N ILE A 54 -7.80 -16.86 8.63
CA ILE A 54 -7.39 -18.17 9.14
C ILE A 54 -7.33 -19.20 8.02
N GLU A 55 -8.29 -19.20 7.10
CA GLU A 55 -8.27 -20.05 5.90
C GLU A 55 -7.06 -19.75 5.02
N GLU A 56 -6.70 -18.47 4.86
CA GLU A 56 -5.48 -18.10 4.15
C GLU A 56 -4.21 -18.57 4.88
N TRP A 57 -4.17 -18.45 6.21
CA TRP A 57 -3.05 -18.95 7.00
C TRP A 57 -2.90 -20.48 6.88
N GLU A 58 -4.01 -21.23 6.94
CA GLU A 58 -4.06 -22.67 6.68
C GLU A 58 -3.56 -22.97 5.26
N ARG A 59 -4.00 -22.20 4.25
CA ARG A 59 -3.57 -22.32 2.85
C ARG A 59 -2.08 -22.06 2.64
N GLN A 60 -1.47 -21.20 3.47
CA GLN A 60 -0.04 -20.90 3.46
C GLN A 60 0.82 -21.95 4.21
N GLY A 61 0.20 -23.00 4.75
CA GLY A 61 0.89 -24.13 5.39
C GLY A 61 0.59 -24.28 6.89
N GLY A 62 -0.09 -23.31 7.52
CA GLY A 62 -0.73 -23.50 8.81
C GLY A 62 0.17 -23.98 9.97
N THR A 63 1.43 -23.55 10.04
CA THR A 63 2.36 -24.01 11.09
C THR A 63 2.51 -23.00 12.23
N GLY A 64 2.65 -23.49 13.48
CA GLY A 64 3.05 -22.67 14.64
C GLY A 64 1.90 -22.06 15.45
N LEU A 65 0.70 -22.01 14.89
CA LEU A 65 -0.52 -21.58 15.58
C LEU A 65 -1.53 -22.72 15.60
N ASP A 66 -2.32 -22.78 16.66
CA ASP A 66 -3.44 -23.71 16.75
C ASP A 66 -4.73 -22.89 16.66
N PHE A 67 -5.67 -23.28 15.81
CA PHE A 67 -6.99 -22.66 15.73
C PHE A 67 -8.08 -23.72 15.93
N PRO A 68 -9.10 -23.43 16.76
CA PRO A 68 -10.24 -24.33 16.92
C PRO A 68 -11.03 -24.46 15.62
N THR A 69 -11.82 -25.51 15.45
CA THR A 69 -12.66 -25.70 14.25
C THR A 69 -13.83 -24.71 14.19
N GLU A 70 -14.39 -24.36 15.34
CA GLU A 70 -15.56 -23.49 15.44
C GLU A 70 -15.25 -22.03 15.06
N LEU A 71 -16.03 -21.47 14.13
CA LEU A 71 -15.84 -20.11 13.61
C LEU A 71 -15.87 -19.03 14.71
N SER A 72 -16.81 -19.15 15.66
CA SER A 72 -16.93 -18.20 16.77
C SER A 72 -15.68 -18.20 17.67
N ARG A 73 -15.07 -19.37 17.89
CA ARG A 73 -13.84 -19.52 18.68
C ARG A 73 -12.61 -19.06 17.89
N ARG A 74 -12.57 -19.32 16.58
CA ARG A 74 -11.57 -18.79 15.63
C ARG A 74 -11.53 -17.27 15.69
N ARG A 75 -12.68 -16.62 15.51
CA ARG A 75 -12.86 -15.17 15.66
C ARG A 75 -12.38 -14.70 17.02
N GLN A 76 -12.91 -15.26 18.11
CA GLN A 76 -12.55 -14.83 19.46
C GLN A 76 -11.03 -14.92 19.71
N LYS A 77 -10.37 -15.99 19.25
CA LYS A 77 -8.93 -16.18 19.40
C LYS A 77 -8.12 -15.13 18.63
N LEU A 78 -8.46 -14.90 17.36
CA LEU A 78 -7.83 -13.86 16.52
C LEU A 78 -7.96 -12.48 17.16
N PHE A 79 -9.18 -12.06 17.51
CA PHE A 79 -9.41 -10.73 18.08
C PHE A 79 -8.79 -10.56 19.46
N ARG A 80 -8.73 -11.62 20.28
CA ARG A 80 -8.00 -11.60 21.54
C ARG A 80 -6.50 -11.36 21.33
N TRP A 81 -5.90 -11.92 20.29
CA TRP A 81 -4.50 -11.63 19.97
C TRP A 81 -4.32 -10.23 19.38
N LEU A 82 -5.23 -9.78 18.52
CA LEU A 82 -5.20 -8.41 18.01
C LEU A 82 -5.28 -7.40 19.16
N ASP A 83 -6.19 -7.56 20.10
CA ASP A 83 -6.37 -6.63 21.22
C ASP A 83 -5.34 -6.82 22.35
N GLY A 84 -4.61 -7.93 22.34
CA GLY A 84 -3.61 -8.24 23.35
C GLY A 84 -2.40 -7.32 23.27
N GLU A 85 -1.82 -6.99 24.43
CA GLU A 85 -0.60 -6.17 24.54
C GLU A 85 0.66 -7.00 24.81
N THR A 86 0.49 -8.31 25.06
CA THR A 86 1.59 -9.22 25.41
C THR A 86 2.46 -9.56 24.21
N GLU A 87 3.73 -9.88 24.45
CA GLU A 87 4.63 -10.31 23.38
C GLU A 87 4.15 -11.59 22.69
N TYR A 88 3.51 -12.49 23.44
CA TYR A 88 2.86 -13.67 22.88
C TYR A 88 1.76 -13.31 21.86
N ALA A 89 0.94 -12.30 22.14
CA ALA A 89 -0.08 -11.83 21.22
C ALA A 89 0.55 -11.19 19.97
N ARG A 90 1.58 -10.36 20.17
CA ARG A 90 2.33 -9.71 19.07
C ARG A 90 2.98 -10.71 18.15
N GLU A 91 3.64 -11.72 18.70
CA GLU A 91 4.30 -12.78 17.94
C GLU A 91 3.29 -13.61 17.14
N ASN A 92 2.14 -13.96 17.70
CA ASN A 92 1.09 -14.66 16.97
C ASN A 92 0.52 -13.80 15.82
N ILE A 93 0.33 -12.49 16.04
CA ILE A 93 -0.10 -11.58 14.97
C ILE A 93 0.99 -11.44 13.91
N ARG A 94 2.27 -11.37 14.30
CA ARG A 94 3.40 -11.33 13.35
C ARG A 94 3.43 -12.58 12.45
N GLN A 95 3.14 -13.76 13.00
CA GLN A 95 3.00 -14.99 12.22
C GLN A 95 1.78 -14.99 11.29
N LEU A 96 0.70 -14.30 11.67
CA LEU A 96 -0.49 -14.14 10.83
C LEU A 96 -0.37 -13.03 9.79
N THR A 97 0.55 -12.08 9.95
CA THR A 97 0.71 -10.92 9.06
C THR A 97 0.78 -11.31 7.57
N PRO A 98 1.54 -12.34 7.13
CA PRO A 98 1.56 -12.76 5.73
C PRO A 98 0.19 -13.17 5.18
N ALA A 99 -0.60 -13.91 5.98
CA ALA A 99 -1.96 -14.31 5.62
C ALA A 99 -2.90 -13.10 5.60
N ILE A 100 -2.83 -12.24 6.62
CA ILE A 100 -3.61 -11.00 6.70
C ILE A 100 -3.39 -10.14 5.45
N LEU A 101 -2.14 -9.90 5.05
CA LEU A 101 -1.82 -9.07 3.88
C LEU A 101 -2.32 -9.67 2.56
N ALA A 102 -2.30 -11.00 2.44
CA ALA A 102 -2.77 -11.70 1.26
C ALA A 102 -4.29 -11.52 1.04
N VAL A 103 -5.10 -11.58 2.10
CA VAL A 103 -6.57 -11.40 2.00
C VAL A 103 -7.07 -9.98 2.21
N LEU A 104 -6.22 -9.07 2.70
CA LEU A 104 -6.64 -7.70 3.00
C LEU A 104 -7.14 -6.96 1.73
N PRO A 105 -8.39 -6.45 1.71
CA PRO A 105 -8.91 -5.72 0.55
C PRO A 105 -8.10 -4.45 0.24
N LEU A 106 -8.06 -4.09 -1.04
CA LEU A 106 -7.23 -2.98 -1.55
C LEU A 106 -7.57 -1.65 -0.88
N GLU A 107 -8.85 -1.38 -0.57
CA GLU A 107 -9.27 -0.14 0.08
C GLU A 107 -8.69 0.04 1.50
N PHE A 108 -8.31 -1.05 2.18
CA PHE A 108 -7.72 -1.00 3.51
C PHE A 108 -6.18 -1.02 3.47
N ARG A 109 -5.56 -1.48 2.39
CA ARG A 109 -4.09 -1.50 2.26
C ARG A 109 -3.46 -0.10 2.36
N ARG A 110 -4.16 0.95 1.92
CA ARG A 110 -3.71 2.34 2.08
C ARG A 110 -3.49 2.75 3.54
N ARG A 111 -4.19 2.11 4.49
CA ARG A 111 -4.04 2.39 5.93
C ARG A 111 -2.76 1.79 6.53
N LEU A 112 -2.12 0.86 5.81
CA LEU A 112 -0.83 0.29 6.17
C LEU A 112 0.33 1.09 5.60
N MET A 113 0.06 2.06 4.71
CA MET A 113 1.08 2.97 4.23
C MET A 113 1.26 4.10 5.26
N PRO A 114 2.51 4.54 5.51
CA PRO A 114 2.73 5.73 6.32
C PRO A 114 1.91 6.91 5.74
N GLN A 115 1.22 7.67 6.61
CA GLN A 115 0.32 8.75 6.15
C GLN A 115 1.07 9.91 5.46
N ASP A 116 2.40 9.96 5.58
CA ASP A 116 3.29 10.83 4.80
C ASP A 116 4.50 10.01 4.31
N ASP A 117 4.21 8.96 3.54
CA ASP A 117 5.16 8.07 2.88
C ASP A 117 5.82 8.78 1.67
N ALA A 118 7.13 8.56 1.48
CA ALA A 118 7.88 8.97 0.30
C ALA A 118 7.19 8.56 -1.03
N LEU A 119 6.50 7.41 -1.05
CA LEU A 119 5.72 6.96 -2.20
C LEU A 119 4.51 7.86 -2.48
N SER A 120 3.82 8.35 -1.45
CA SER A 120 2.70 9.29 -1.59
C SER A 120 3.18 10.64 -2.13
N ARG A 121 4.34 11.11 -1.68
CA ARG A 121 4.99 12.32 -2.19
C ARG A 121 5.45 12.14 -3.64
N LEU A 122 6.02 10.98 -3.97
CA LEU A 122 6.40 10.60 -5.33
C LEU A 122 5.18 10.54 -6.27
N ALA A 123 4.10 9.89 -5.84
CA ALA A 123 2.89 9.78 -6.64
C ALA A 123 2.25 11.15 -6.92
N SER A 124 2.23 12.01 -5.89
CA SER A 124 1.78 13.39 -6.04
C SER A 124 2.68 14.15 -7.02
N ALA A 125 4.00 14.06 -6.88
CA ALA A 125 4.93 14.73 -7.81
C ALA A 125 4.76 14.26 -9.27
N ILE A 126 4.54 12.97 -9.50
CA ILE A 126 4.27 12.43 -10.84
C ILE A 126 2.97 13.02 -11.42
N LYS A 127 1.89 13.04 -10.63
CA LYS A 127 0.60 13.60 -11.04
C LYS A 127 0.72 15.08 -11.42
N GLU A 128 1.23 15.91 -10.51
CA GLU A 128 1.33 17.36 -10.71
C GLU A 128 2.28 17.70 -11.87
N CYS A 129 3.39 16.96 -12.04
CA CYS A 129 4.27 17.13 -13.20
C CYS A 129 3.61 16.73 -14.52
N ALA A 130 2.71 15.73 -14.52
CA ALA A 130 1.96 15.34 -15.72
C ALA A 130 0.91 16.40 -16.08
N GLU A 131 0.19 16.95 -15.10
CA GLU A 131 -0.79 18.02 -15.27
C GLU A 131 -0.11 19.31 -15.79
N ALA A 132 1.05 19.67 -15.24
CA ALA A 132 1.86 20.79 -15.75
C ALA A 132 2.25 20.61 -17.23
N LYS A 133 2.76 19.42 -17.60
CA LYS A 133 3.12 19.10 -19.00
C LYS A 133 1.90 19.16 -19.91
N GLN A 134 0.76 18.64 -19.45
CA GLN A 134 -0.49 18.64 -20.20
C GLN A 134 -1.00 20.08 -20.43
N ALA A 135 -0.96 20.94 -19.41
CA ALA A 135 -1.36 22.34 -19.53
C ALA A 135 -0.53 23.09 -20.59
N VAL A 136 0.78 22.84 -20.64
CA VAL A 136 1.65 23.39 -21.69
C VAL A 136 1.34 22.78 -23.06
N MET A 137 1.25 21.45 -23.15
CA MET A 137 1.01 20.73 -24.40
C MET A 137 -0.32 21.11 -25.06
N LEU A 138 -1.37 21.35 -24.26
CA LEU A 138 -2.69 21.73 -24.73
C LEU A 138 -2.86 23.24 -24.91
N ASN A 139 -1.80 24.02 -24.71
CA ASN A 139 -1.81 25.49 -24.74
C ASN A 139 -2.97 26.08 -23.90
N ALA A 140 -3.09 25.59 -22.66
CA ALA A 140 -4.09 26.07 -21.72
C ALA A 140 -3.94 27.60 -21.48
N PRO A 141 -5.00 28.29 -21.01
CA PRO A 141 -4.92 29.70 -20.65
C PRO A 141 -3.75 30.00 -19.70
N GLU A 142 -3.11 31.17 -19.82
CA GLU A 142 -1.91 31.52 -19.06
C GLU A 142 -2.05 31.34 -17.54
N HIS A 143 -3.20 31.70 -16.98
CA HIS A 143 -3.44 31.52 -15.53
C HIS A 143 -3.49 30.05 -15.11
N GLN A 144 -3.97 29.15 -15.99
CA GLN A 144 -3.95 27.70 -15.73
C GLN A 144 -2.54 27.15 -15.87
N LYS A 145 -1.79 27.55 -16.90
CA LYS A 145 -0.37 27.17 -17.04
C LYS A 145 0.43 27.59 -15.80
N LEU A 146 0.23 28.82 -15.32
CA LEU A 146 0.91 29.32 -14.12
C LEU A 146 0.57 28.48 -12.88
N LYS A 147 -0.70 28.15 -12.67
CA LYS A 147 -1.14 27.28 -11.57
C LYS A 147 -0.49 25.90 -11.66
N GLU A 148 -0.71 25.18 -12.75
CA GLU A 148 -0.29 23.78 -12.90
C GLU A 148 1.25 23.65 -12.87
N VAL A 149 1.98 24.58 -13.49
CA VAL A 149 3.45 24.60 -13.44
C VAL A 149 3.94 24.90 -12.02
N SER A 150 3.29 25.80 -11.28
CA SER A 150 3.66 26.10 -9.88
C SER A 150 3.38 24.94 -8.94
N GLU A 151 2.26 24.23 -9.13
CA GLU A 151 1.93 23.01 -8.39
C GLU A 151 2.94 21.89 -8.69
N GLY A 152 3.31 21.71 -9.96
CA GLY A 152 4.37 20.81 -10.40
C GLY A 152 5.72 21.12 -9.73
N ILE A 153 6.16 22.37 -9.74
CA ILE A 153 7.40 22.81 -9.06
C ILE A 153 7.32 22.53 -7.55
N THR A 154 6.22 22.93 -6.91
CA THR A 154 6.02 22.75 -5.46
C THR A 154 6.06 21.27 -5.07
N SER A 155 5.47 20.40 -5.90
CA SER A 155 5.45 18.96 -5.67
C SER A 155 6.85 18.33 -5.67
N LEU A 156 7.77 18.84 -6.50
CA LEU A 156 9.15 18.36 -6.57
C LEU A 156 9.94 18.72 -5.29
N PHE A 157 9.76 19.92 -4.73
CA PHE A 157 10.38 20.29 -3.46
C PHE A 157 9.91 19.40 -2.30
N ARG A 158 8.63 18.97 -2.33
CA ARG A 158 8.08 18.07 -1.31
C ARG A 158 8.74 16.68 -1.32
N LEU A 159 9.46 16.28 -2.37
CA LEU A 159 10.22 15.02 -2.36
C LEU A 159 11.36 15.03 -1.33
N MET A 160 11.89 16.22 -1.02
CA MET A 160 12.97 16.44 -0.05
C MET A 160 12.59 17.57 0.92
N PRO A 161 11.58 17.38 1.78
CA PRO A 161 10.99 18.47 2.56
C PRO A 161 11.99 19.14 3.50
N GLU A 162 12.88 18.35 4.12
CA GLU A 162 13.96 18.84 4.99
C GLU A 162 14.99 19.70 4.24
N GLN A 163 15.13 19.51 2.92
CA GLN A 163 16.05 20.28 2.07
C GLN A 163 15.33 21.33 1.22
N ALA A 164 14.02 21.53 1.40
CA ALA A 164 13.23 22.41 0.53
C ALA A 164 13.81 23.84 0.47
N GLY A 165 14.23 24.40 1.61
CA GLY A 165 14.86 25.73 1.67
C GLY A 165 16.20 25.80 0.92
N VAL A 166 17.01 24.73 1.01
CA VAL A 166 18.30 24.62 0.30
C VAL A 166 18.08 24.46 -1.20
N LEU A 167 17.11 23.64 -1.61
CA LEU A 167 16.78 23.47 -3.02
C LEU A 167 16.23 24.77 -3.61
N MET A 168 15.40 25.51 -2.87
CA MET A 168 14.90 26.82 -3.31
C MET A 168 16.04 27.81 -3.51
N SER A 169 17.01 27.91 -2.59
CA SER A 169 18.14 28.81 -2.74
C SER A 169 19.03 28.44 -3.93
N MET A 170 19.26 27.14 -4.15
CA MET A 170 19.97 26.64 -5.33
C MET A 170 19.25 27.01 -6.64
N VAL A 171 17.94 26.79 -6.72
CA VAL A 171 17.14 27.11 -7.92
C VAL A 171 17.11 28.61 -8.18
N THR A 172 16.87 29.43 -7.16
CA THR A 172 16.90 30.90 -7.30
C THR A 172 18.25 31.38 -7.84
N SER A 173 19.35 30.86 -7.29
CA SER A 173 20.71 31.19 -7.74
C SER A 173 20.95 30.76 -9.20
N MET A 174 20.52 29.55 -9.59
CA MET A 174 20.66 29.04 -10.96
C MET A 174 19.85 29.85 -11.98
N LEU A 175 18.70 30.40 -11.57
CA LEU A 175 17.84 31.22 -12.42
C LEU A 175 18.26 32.71 -12.43
N GLY A 176 19.36 33.07 -11.76
CA GLY A 176 19.87 34.44 -11.73
C GLY A 176 19.08 35.39 -10.82
N GLY A 177 18.28 34.86 -9.90
CA GLY A 177 17.71 35.64 -8.81
C GLY A 177 18.80 35.93 -7.77
N MET A 178 19.09 37.21 -7.53
CA MET A 178 19.86 37.66 -6.37
C MET A 178 18.96 37.73 -5.14
#